data_AF-Q6RT17-F1
#
_entry.id   AF-Q6RT17-F1
#
_cell.length_a   1.000
_cell.length_b   1.000
_cell.length_c   1.000
_cell.angle_alpha   90.00
_cell.angle_beta   90.00
_cell.angle_gamma   90.00
#
_symmetry.space_group_name_H-M   'P 1'
#
loop_
_entity.id
_entity.type
_entity.pdbx_description
1 polymer ?
#
loop_
_entity_poly.entity_id
_entity_poly.type
_entity_poly.pdbx_seq_one_letter_code
_entity_poly.pdbx_strand_id
1 'polypeptide(L)' 'NGTVDFIFGNAAVVLQNCTIHVRKPMQQQKNTITAQSRKDSNQNAGISIHACRIVAEPGLQSAKAEFPTYFGRPWKEYS' A
#
# COMPACT_ATOMS: atom_id res chain seq x y z
N ASN A 1 2.51 5.14 -8.42
CA ASN A 1 2.82 5.89 -7.18
C ASN A 1 1.51 6.25 -6.51
N GLY A 2 1.49 6.59 -5.21
CA GLY A 2 0.22 6.93 -4.56
C GLY A 2 0.34 7.33 -3.09
N THR A 3 -0.81 7.47 -2.44
CA THR A 3 -0.93 7.95 -1.04
C THR A 3 -1.73 6.97 -0.19
N VAL A 4 -3.05 6.95 -0.35
CA VAL A 4 -3.98 6.11 0.42
C VAL A 4 -4.43 4.93 -0.44
N ASP A 5 -4.26 3.71 0.07
CA ASP A 5 -4.77 2.45 -0.50
C ASP A 5 -4.48 2.28 -2.01
N PHE A 6 -3.30 2.70 -2.47
CA PHE A 6 -3.06 2.86 -3.90
C PHE A 6 -2.68 1.56 -4.63
N ILE A 7 -2.55 0.45 -3.90
CA ILE A 7 -2.53 -0.93 -4.43
C ILE A 7 -3.64 -1.71 -3.70
N PHE A 8 -4.82 -1.83 -4.30
CA PHE A 8 -5.99 -2.39 -3.63
C PHE A 8 -6.72 -3.43 -4.49
N GLY A 9 -7.57 -4.24 -3.83
CA GLY A 9 -8.46 -5.20 -4.50
C GLY A 9 -8.29 -6.64 -4.03
N ASN A 10 -8.84 -7.56 -4.83
CA ASN A 10 -8.95 -8.99 -4.51
C ASN A 10 -8.37 -9.91 -5.61
N ALA A 11 -7.31 -9.46 -6.29
CA ALA A 11 -6.61 -10.28 -7.27
C ALA A 11 -5.62 -11.24 -6.58
N ALA A 12 -5.26 -12.34 -7.26
CA ALA A 12 -4.00 -13.04 -7.01
C ALA A 12 -2.90 -12.35 -7.81
N VAL A 13 -2.07 -11.53 -7.17
CA VAL A 13 -1.09 -10.69 -7.87
C VAL A 13 0.28 -10.71 -7.19
N VAL A 14 1.33 -10.73 -8.00
CA VAL A 14 2.71 -10.53 -7.58
C VAL A 14 3.25 -9.26 -8.26
N LEU A 15 3.68 -8.29 -7.46
CA LEU A 15 4.50 -7.18 -7.93
C LEU A 15 5.96 -7.55 -7.67
N GLN A 16 6.74 -7.71 -8.73
CA GLN A 16 8.12 -8.16 -8.63
C GLN A 16 9.09 -7.12 -9.19
N ASN A 17 10.21 -6.89 -8.51
CA ASN A 17 11.29 -6.00 -8.95
C ASN A 17 10.79 -4.57 -9.32
N CYS A 18 9.75 -4.10 -8.63
CA CYS A 18 9.16 -2.80 -8.87
C CYS A 18 9.72 -1.76 -7.87
N THR A 19 9.67 -0.48 -8.27
CA THR A 19 9.82 0.63 -7.32
C THR A 19 8.45 1.22 -7.01
N ILE A 20 8.06 1.17 -5.74
CA ILE A 20 6.79 1.67 -5.23
C ILE A 20 7.05 3.03 -4.57
N HIS A 21 6.61 4.09 -5.24
CA HIS A 21 6.77 5.47 -4.77
C HIS A 21 5.56 5.91 -3.94
N VAL A 22 5.82 6.32 -2.69
CA VAL A 22 4.84 6.88 -1.76
C VAL A 22 4.93 8.41 -1.77
N ARG A 23 3.81 9.08 -2.01
CA ARG A 23 3.73 10.54 -2.08
C ARG A 23 3.27 11.16 -0.77
N LYS A 24 3.44 12.47 -0.63
CA LYS A 24 2.84 13.24 0.47
C LYS A 24 1.31 13.22 0.31
N PRO A 25 0.54 12.75 1.30
CA PRO A 25 -0.92 12.79 1.25
C PRO A 25 -1.45 14.18 1.60
N MET A 26 -2.78 14.33 1.62
CA MET A 26 -3.39 15.55 2.14
C MET A 26 -3.23 15.64 3.66
N GLN A 27 -3.48 16.83 4.22
CA GLN A 27 -3.46 17.01 5.67
C GLN A 27 -4.39 16.01 6.38
N GLN A 28 -3.99 15.59 7.58
CA GLN A 28 -4.73 14.62 8.43
C GLN A 28 -4.91 13.22 7.84
N GLN A 29 -4.30 12.93 6.68
CA GLN A 29 -4.26 11.59 6.12
C GLN A 29 -3.00 10.83 6.53
N LYS A 30 -3.08 9.51 6.37
CA LYS A 30 -1.94 8.59 6.48
C LYS A 30 -1.84 7.79 5.20
N ASN A 31 -0.62 7.42 4.81
CA ASN A 31 -0.41 6.59 3.63
C ASN A 31 -0.58 5.11 3.98
N THR A 32 -1.18 4.37 3.05
CA THR A 32 -1.29 2.91 3.08
C THR A 32 -0.96 2.39 1.69
N ILE A 33 0.03 1.51 1.59
CA ILE A 33 0.45 0.98 0.30
C ILE A 33 -0.61 -0.01 -0.21
N THR A 34 -1.00 -0.98 0.62
CA THR A 34 -1.99 -1.98 0.25
C THR A 34 -3.33 -1.86 1.00
N ALA A 35 -4.40 -2.24 0.31
CA ALA A 35 -5.73 -2.45 0.89
C ALA A 35 -6.36 -3.70 0.26
N GLN A 36 -6.00 -4.87 0.79
CA GLN A 36 -6.46 -6.15 0.27
C GLN A 36 -7.91 -6.40 0.71
N SER A 37 -8.74 -6.88 -0.23
CA SER A 37 -10.19 -6.93 -0.09
C SER A 37 -10.81 -8.32 -0.14
N ARG A 38 -10.09 -9.35 0.33
CA ARG A 38 -10.58 -10.72 0.43
C ARG A 38 -11.61 -10.83 1.54
N LYS A 39 -12.81 -11.31 1.16
CA LYS A 39 -13.98 -11.40 2.05
C LYS A 39 -14.28 -12.82 2.50
N ASP A 40 -13.64 -13.81 1.88
CA ASP A 40 -13.89 -15.23 2.11
C ASP A 40 -12.53 -15.96 2.14
N SER A 41 -12.31 -16.78 3.17
CA SER A 41 -11.08 -17.55 3.35
C SER A 41 -10.80 -18.54 2.21
N ASN A 42 -11.84 -18.96 1.47
CA ASN A 42 -11.74 -19.88 0.34
C ASN A 42 -11.30 -19.20 -0.97
N GLN A 43 -11.19 -17.87 -0.99
CA GLN A 43 -10.69 -17.14 -2.16
C GLN A 43 -9.16 -17.22 -2.24
N ASN A 44 -8.67 -17.70 -3.39
CA ASN A 44 -7.24 -17.76 -3.72
C ASN A 44 -6.73 -16.40 -4.23
N ALA A 45 -6.85 -15.35 -3.41
CA ALA A 45 -6.45 -13.98 -3.73
C ALA A 45 -5.49 -13.41 -2.69
N GLY A 46 -4.64 -12.47 -3.10
CA GLY A 46 -3.58 -11.90 -2.28
C GLY A 46 -2.68 -10.97 -3.09
N ILE A 47 -2.10 -9.98 -2.41
CA ILE A 47 -1.10 -9.07 -2.99
C ILE A 47 0.26 -9.48 -2.43
N SER A 48 1.16 -9.94 -3.30
CA SER A 48 2.55 -10.24 -2.96
C SER A 48 3.48 -9.15 -3.51
N ILE A 49 4.35 -8.60 -2.67
CA ILE A 49 5.36 -7.61 -3.03
C ILE A 49 6.73 -8.27 -2.87
N HIS A 50 7.38 -8.61 -3.98
CA HIS A 50 8.58 -9.44 -3.99
C HIS A 50 9.77 -8.72 -4.63
N ALA A 51 10.89 -8.62 -3.91
CA ALA A 51 12.10 -7.93 -4.37
C ALA A 51 11.85 -6.48 -4.84
N CYS A 52 10.86 -5.80 -4.26
CA CYS A 52 10.55 -4.41 -4.60
C CYS A 52 11.31 -3.43 -3.71
N ARG A 53 11.48 -2.21 -4.22
CA ARG A 53 11.94 -1.05 -3.45
C ARG A 53 10.73 -0.19 -3.11
N ILE A 54 10.56 0.17 -1.83
CA ILE A 54 9.52 1.11 -1.40
C ILE A 54 10.23 2.41 -1.02
N VAL A 55 9.88 3.51 -1.66
CA VAL A 55 10.59 4.80 -1.53
C VAL A 55 9.61 5.95 -1.29
N ALA A 56 9.99 6.89 -0.42
CA ALA A 56 9.28 8.14 -0.24
C ALA A 56 9.70 9.14 -1.32
N GLU A 57 8.72 9.80 -1.97
CA GLU A 57 9.02 10.95 -2.83
C GLU A 57 9.50 12.15 -1.98
N PRO A 58 10.24 13.11 -2.57
CA PRO A 58 10.87 14.21 -1.81
C PRO A 58 9.91 14.99 -0.90
N GLY A 59 8.68 15.23 -1.36
CA GLY A 59 7.66 15.92 -0.56
C GLY A 59 7.17 15.14 0.67
N LEU A 60 7.20 13.80 0.64
CA LEU A 60 6.92 12.98 1.82
C LEU A 60 8.15 12.88 2.70
N GLN A 61 9.35 12.77 2.11
CA GLN A 61 10.60 12.66 2.85
C GLN A 61 10.82 13.84 3.80
N SER A 62 10.48 15.06 3.36
CA SER A 62 10.57 16.27 4.17
C SER A 62 9.53 16.38 5.29
N ALA A 63 8.44 15.59 5.22
CA ALA A 63 7.32 15.64 6.16
C ALA A 63 7.00 14.26 6.78
N LYS A 64 7.96 13.33 6.78
CA LYS A 64 7.74 11.93 7.18
C LYS A 64 7.20 11.75 8.61
N ALA A 65 7.49 12.70 9.50
CA ALA A 65 7.03 12.69 10.88
C ALA A 65 5.54 13.05 11.01
N GLU A 66 5.01 13.83 10.08
CA GLU A 66 3.60 14.28 10.06
C GLU A 66 2.70 13.27 9.33
N PHE A 67 3.23 12.58 8.32
CA PHE A 67 2.47 11.70 7.43
C PHE A 67 2.94 10.24 7.57
N PRO A 68 2.42 9.50 8.57
CA PRO A 68 2.80 8.11 8.75
C PRO A 68 2.43 7.28 7.53
N THR A 69 3.29 6.33 7.19
CA THR A 69 3.13 5.43 6.05
C THR A 69 3.17 3.99 6.53
N TYR A 70 2.16 3.20 6.14
CA TYR A 70 2.02 1.79 6.50
C TYR A 70 2.06 0.91 5.25
N PHE A 71 2.53 -0.33 5.39
CA PHE A 71 2.50 -1.30 4.29
C PHE A 71 1.10 -1.63 3.81
N GLY A 72 0.10 -1.53 4.68
CA GLY A 72 -1.29 -1.64 4.28
C GLY A 72 -2.25 -1.54 5.45
N ARG A 73 -3.52 -1.75 5.15
CA ARG A 73 -4.60 -1.94 6.12
C ARG A 73 -5.57 -3.01 5.64
N PRO A 74 -6.19 -3.78 6.54
CA PRO A 74 -7.21 -4.74 6.14
C PRO A 74 -8.45 -4.00 5.63
N TRP A 75 -8.75 -4.09 4.33
CA TRP A 75 -9.99 -3.50 3.80
C TRP A 75 -11.18 -4.44 4.00
N LYS A 76 -10.91 -5.75 4.07
CA LYS A 76 -11.88 -6.81 4.37
C LYS A 76 -11.30 -7.81 5.36
N GLU A 77 -12.17 -8.63 5.92
CA GLU A 77 -11.93 -9.51 7.08
C GLU A 77 -10.77 -10.50 6.89
N TYR A 78 -10.53 -10.97 5.67
CA TYR A 78 -9.52 -11.99 5.37
C TYR A 78 -8.29 -11.41 4.64
N SER A 79 -8.03 -10.12 4.85
CA SER A 79 -6.87 -9.40 4.31
C SER A 79 -5.55 -9.83 4.93
#